data_AF-A0A4Q9Q4Y7-F1
#
_entry.id   AF-A0A4Q9Q4Y7-F1
#
_cell.length_a   1.000
_cell.length_b   1.000
_cell.length_c   1.000
_cell.angle_alpha   90.00
_cell.angle_beta   90.00
_cell.angle_gamma   90.00
#
_symmetry.space_group_name_H-M   'P 1'
#
loop_
_entity.id
_entity.type
_entity.pdbx_description
1 polymer ?
#
loop_
_entity_poly.entity_id
_entity_poly.type
_entity_poly.pdbx_seq_one_letter_code
_entity_poly.pdbx_strand_id
1 'polypeptide(L)'
;MFSALKLTAQMARPWSASIQLHRAAAPGLARTVLPFAFSRAFHPTLPPAATLNQATRRKPKKRVKQSKSPLLEGNTHKKGVVSQVVIAKPKKPNSAKRKVAKVKLSTGKTVQAYVPGEGHNLQDHSVVLIRGGRTQDLPGVRYKVVRGTLDFSGVVGRVTARSKYGGMSGVALNCGTSLRGPFVFAAKRPKQQ
;
A
#
# COMPACT_ATOMS: atom_id res chain seq x y z
N MET A 1 -41.90 46.24 -18.99
CA MET A 1 -40.59 46.75 -18.55
C MET A 1 -39.57 45.62 -18.71
N PHE A 2 -38.89 45.59 -19.86
CA PHE A 2 -37.62 44.90 -20.25
C PHE A 2 -37.43 43.40 -19.85
N SER A 3 -37.50 42.42 -20.76
CA SER A 3 -36.49 42.01 -21.79
C SER A 3 -35.15 41.60 -21.17
N ALA A 4 -34.42 40.54 -21.51
CA ALA A 4 -34.55 39.31 -22.29
C ALA A 4 -33.27 38.48 -21.99
N LEU A 5 -33.35 37.17 -22.23
CA LEU A 5 -32.28 36.23 -22.69
C LEU A 5 -30.80 36.62 -22.56
N LYS A 6 -29.98 35.70 -21.98
CA LYS A 6 -28.60 35.33 -22.40
C LYS A 6 -28.11 34.15 -21.54
N LEU A 7 -28.13 32.91 -22.04
CA LEU A 7 -27.11 32.19 -22.83
C LEU A 7 -25.72 32.04 -22.18
N THR A 8 -25.41 30.77 -21.87
CA THR A 8 -24.12 30.05 -21.83
C THR A 8 -22.81 30.84 -21.97
N ALA A 9 -21.94 30.74 -20.96
CA ALA A 9 -20.53 31.09 -21.06
C ALA A 9 -19.66 29.83 -20.99
N GLN A 10 -19.22 29.37 -22.17
CA GLN A 10 -18.06 28.48 -22.33
C GLN A 10 -16.80 29.34 -22.28
N MET A 11 -15.91 29.09 -21.32
CA MET A 11 -14.59 29.71 -21.29
C MET A 11 -13.59 28.84 -22.07
N ALA A 12 -13.46 29.11 -23.36
CA ALA A 12 -12.29 28.73 -24.14
C ALA A 12 -11.20 29.78 -23.91
N ARG A 13 -10.00 29.33 -23.52
CA ARG A 13 -8.81 30.18 -23.39
C ARG A 13 -8.16 30.33 -24.77
N PRO A 14 -8.05 31.54 -25.34
CA PRO A 14 -7.35 31.73 -26.61
C PRO A 14 -5.83 31.66 -26.41
N TRP A 15 -5.20 30.80 -27.19
CA TRP A 15 -3.76 30.74 -27.41
C TRP A 15 -3.45 31.59 -28.65
N SER A 16 -3.13 32.87 -28.48
CA SER A 16 -2.27 33.60 -29.40
C SER A 16 -1.92 34.98 -28.84
N ALA A 17 -0.62 35.21 -28.66
CA ALA A 17 -0.06 36.55 -28.62
C ALA A 17 1.30 36.46 -29.30
N SER A 18 1.27 36.64 -30.61
CA SER A 18 2.43 36.85 -31.46
C SER A 18 3.06 38.20 -31.07
N ILE A 19 4.19 38.18 -30.37
CA ILE A 19 4.99 39.39 -30.14
C ILE A 19 6.03 39.45 -31.25
N GLN A 20 5.79 40.37 -32.18
CA GLN A 20 6.76 40.83 -33.17
C GLN A 20 7.93 41.49 -32.44
N LEU A 21 9.11 40.87 -32.52
CA LEU A 21 10.35 41.49 -32.06
C LEU A 21 10.99 42.22 -33.24
N HIS A 22 11.09 43.55 -33.08
CA HIS A 22 11.80 44.42 -33.99
C HIS A 22 13.28 44.04 -34.09
N ARG A 23 13.70 43.91 -35.35
CA ARG A 23 15.08 43.67 -35.79
C ARG A 23 15.86 44.98 -35.67
N ALA A 24 16.68 45.12 -34.64
CA ALA A 24 17.73 46.14 -34.58
C ALA A 24 19.06 45.49 -35.01
N ALA A 25 19.57 45.92 -36.16
CA ALA A 25 20.90 45.60 -36.63
C ALA A 25 21.92 46.50 -35.92
N ALA A 26 22.94 45.91 -35.30
CA ALA A 26 24.14 46.63 -34.87
C ALA A 26 25.34 46.13 -35.71
N PRO A 27 26.16 47.03 -36.30
CA PRO A 27 27.30 46.64 -37.10
C PRO A 27 28.55 46.43 -36.24
N GLY A 28 29.33 45.41 -36.63
CA GLY A 28 30.78 45.38 -36.60
C GLY A 28 31.51 45.78 -35.32
N LEU A 29 31.85 44.79 -34.49
CA LEU A 29 33.11 44.80 -33.75
C LEU A 29 33.78 43.42 -33.87
N ALA A 30 35.08 43.48 -34.11
CA ALA A 30 35.98 42.42 -34.54
C ALA A 30 35.81 41.10 -33.78
N ARG A 31 35.70 40.00 -34.53
CA ARG A 31 35.95 38.64 -34.02
C ARG A 31 37.45 38.52 -33.73
N THR A 32 37.88 38.91 -32.53
CA THR A 32 39.09 38.32 -31.96
C THR A 32 38.79 36.84 -31.78
N VAL A 33 39.35 36.05 -32.69
CA VAL A 33 39.36 34.59 -32.60
C VAL A 33 40.23 34.25 -31.40
N LEU A 34 39.64 34.19 -30.21
CA LEU A 34 40.23 33.41 -29.14
C LEU A 34 40.12 31.95 -29.58
N PRO A 35 41.22 31.24 -29.81
CA PRO A 35 41.15 29.80 -29.88
C PRO A 35 40.89 29.39 -28.43
N PHE A 36 39.63 29.30 -28.02
CA PHE A 36 39.28 28.44 -26.91
C PHE A 36 39.46 27.03 -27.43
N ALA A 37 40.72 26.63 -27.54
CA ALA A 37 41.12 25.25 -27.67
C ALA A 37 40.55 24.56 -26.44
N PHE A 38 39.36 23.98 -26.59
CA PHE A 38 38.97 22.84 -25.81
C PHE A 38 40.01 21.76 -26.13
N SER A 39 41.16 21.80 -25.46
CA SER A 39 42.06 20.68 -25.39
C SER A 39 41.27 19.57 -24.69
N ARG A 40 40.59 18.74 -25.48
CA ARG A 40 40.12 17.44 -25.03
C ARG A 40 41.38 16.68 -24.61
N ALA A 41 41.65 16.66 -23.31
CA ALA A 41 42.65 15.77 -22.75
C ALA A 41 42.26 14.35 -23.15
N PHE A 42 43.10 13.70 -23.96
CA PHE A 42 43.03 12.28 -24.29
C PHE A 42 43.38 11.46 -23.05
N HIS A 43 42.55 11.51 -22.01
CA HIS A 43 42.63 10.59 -20.88
C HIS A 43 41.44 9.63 -20.99
N PRO A 44 41.67 8.29 -21.06
CA PRO A 44 40.60 7.31 -21.27
C PRO A 44 39.69 7.14 -20.04
N THR A 45 40.04 7.76 -18.91
CA THR A 45 39.30 7.64 -17.65
C THR A 45 38.36 8.82 -17.46
N LEU A 46 37.07 8.54 -17.34
CA LEU A 46 36.05 9.52 -17.00
C LEU A 46 36.46 10.29 -15.73
N PRO A 47 36.31 11.63 -15.67
CA PRO A 47 36.64 12.39 -14.47
C PRO A 47 35.81 11.89 -13.28
N PRO A 48 36.41 11.73 -12.09
CA PRO A 48 35.70 11.22 -10.92
C PRO A 48 34.59 12.20 -10.50
N ALA A 49 33.46 11.65 -10.05
CA ALA A 49 32.26 12.43 -9.67
C ALA A 49 32.48 13.44 -8.52
N ALA A 50 33.61 13.33 -7.80
CA ALA A 50 34.06 14.30 -6.80
C ALA A 50 35.59 14.27 -6.70
N THR A 51 36.19 15.40 -6.36
CA THR A 51 37.64 15.48 -6.09
C THR A 51 37.99 14.87 -4.73
N LEU A 52 39.24 14.42 -4.54
CA LEU A 52 39.73 13.87 -3.26
C LEU A 52 39.53 14.86 -2.09
N ASN A 53 39.77 16.15 -2.34
CA ASN A 53 39.53 17.22 -1.37
C ASN A 53 38.03 17.37 -1.04
N GLN A 54 37.14 17.19 -2.01
CA GLN A 54 35.70 17.22 -1.78
C GLN A 54 35.23 16.01 -0.98
N ALA A 55 35.73 14.81 -1.27
CA ALA A 55 35.40 13.59 -0.54
C ALA A 55 35.90 13.62 0.91
N THR A 56 37.08 14.20 1.14
CA THR A 56 37.68 14.34 2.49
C THR A 56 36.93 15.40 3.31
N ARG A 57 36.55 16.52 2.69
CA ARG A 57 35.85 17.63 3.37
C ARG A 57 34.36 17.37 3.59
N ARG A 58 33.71 16.60 2.70
CA ARG A 58 32.26 16.33 2.75
C ARG A 58 32.01 14.85 3.03
N LYS A 59 31.57 14.53 4.24
CA LYS A 59 31.02 13.19 4.53
C LYS A 59 29.77 12.98 3.66
N PRO A 60 29.64 11.85 2.94
CA PRO A 60 28.44 11.56 2.17
C PRO A 60 27.23 11.45 3.12
N LYS A 61 26.12 12.11 2.78
CA LYS A 61 24.89 12.00 3.55
C LYS A 61 24.38 10.56 3.48
N LYS A 62 24.33 9.88 4.62
CA LYS A 62 23.75 8.53 4.71
C LYS A 62 22.26 8.61 4.38
N ARG A 63 21.80 7.84 3.40
CA ARG A 63 20.38 7.76 3.05
C ARG A 63 19.63 6.99 4.14
N VAL A 64 18.75 7.67 4.88
CA VAL A 64 17.91 7.03 5.90
C VAL A 64 16.83 6.18 5.22
N LYS A 65 16.78 4.89 5.53
CA LYS A 65 15.75 3.98 5.01
C LYS A 65 14.47 4.16 5.84
N GLN A 66 13.36 4.42 5.16
CA GLN A 66 12.05 4.48 5.80
C GLN A 66 11.54 3.07 6.08
N SER A 67 10.90 2.88 7.24
CA SER A 67 10.33 1.58 7.60
C SER A 67 9.13 1.24 6.70
N LYS A 68 8.91 -0.06 6.49
CA LYS A 68 7.75 -0.54 5.70
C LYS A 68 6.41 -0.25 6.40
N SER A 69 6.44 -0.04 7.71
CA SER A 69 5.28 0.17 8.59
C SER A 69 5.54 1.34 9.56
N PRO A 70 5.57 2.59 9.07
CA PRO A 70 5.96 3.75 9.87
C PRO A 70 4.96 4.09 10.99
N LEU A 71 3.68 3.73 10.82
CA LEU A 71 2.62 4.07 11.77
C LEU A 71 2.63 3.17 13.02
N LEU A 72 3.43 2.10 13.01
CA LEU A 72 3.68 1.30 14.21
C LEU A 72 4.77 1.89 15.11
N GLU A 73 5.51 2.92 14.68
CA GLU A 73 6.51 3.61 15.51
C GLU A 73 7.53 2.67 16.17
N GLY A 74 7.97 1.64 15.44
CA GLY A 74 8.92 0.64 15.93
C GLY A 74 8.29 -0.56 16.64
N ASN A 75 7.01 -0.48 17.02
CA ASN A 75 6.31 -1.60 17.67
C ASN A 75 5.99 -2.73 16.69
N THR A 76 5.94 -3.97 17.19
CA THR A 76 5.54 -5.13 16.38
C THR A 76 4.04 -5.08 16.02
N HIS A 77 3.22 -4.68 16.99
CA HIS A 77 1.77 -4.66 16.91
C HIS A 77 1.24 -3.39 17.59
N LYS A 78 0.09 -2.89 17.13
CA LYS A 78 -0.65 -1.82 17.81
C LYS A 78 -2.13 -2.13 17.86
N LYS A 79 -2.76 -1.79 18.99
CA LYS A 79 -4.22 -1.83 19.17
C LYS A 79 -4.86 -0.69 18.38
N GLY A 80 -6.05 -0.93 17.85
CA GLY A 80 -6.87 0.10 17.22
C GLY A 80 -8.34 -0.26 17.21
N VAL A 81 -9.16 0.74 16.88
CA VAL A 81 -10.61 0.62 16.77
C VAL A 81 -11.01 0.77 15.31
N VAL A 82 -11.79 -0.16 14.79
CA VAL A 82 -12.30 -0.12 13.41
C VAL A 82 -13.27 1.06 13.29
N SER A 83 -13.04 1.93 12.31
CA SER A 83 -13.96 3.02 11.96
C SER A 83 -14.98 2.59 10.93
N GLN A 84 -14.55 1.82 9.92
CA GLN A 84 -15.44 1.27 8.91
C GLN A 84 -14.78 0.10 8.19
N VAL A 85 -15.58 -0.87 7.74
CA VAL A 85 -15.13 -1.97 6.89
C VAL A 85 -15.54 -1.71 5.44
N VAL A 86 -14.56 -1.71 4.53
CA VAL A 86 -14.74 -1.37 3.12
C VAL A 86 -14.21 -2.49 2.23
N ILE A 87 -14.89 -2.70 1.10
CA ILE A 87 -14.43 -3.61 0.05
C ILE A 87 -13.65 -2.79 -0.99
N ALA A 88 -12.37 -3.13 -1.19
CA ALA A 88 -11.51 -2.48 -2.16
C ALA A 88 -11.23 -3.41 -3.37
N LYS A 89 -11.19 -2.83 -4.57
CA LYS A 89 -10.75 -3.53 -5.79
C LYS A 89 -9.21 -3.48 -5.87
N PRO A 90 -8.54 -4.59 -6.24
CA PRO A 90 -7.09 -4.63 -6.40
C PRO A 90 -6.62 -3.86 -7.63
N LYS A 91 -5.31 -3.62 -7.72
CA LYS A 91 -4.66 -3.14 -8.95
C LYS A 91 -4.73 -4.22 -10.04
N LYS A 92 -4.83 -3.80 -11.31
CA LYS A 92 -4.62 -4.67 -12.49
C LYS A 92 -3.23 -5.33 -12.36
N PRO A 93 -3.02 -6.63 -12.66
CA PRO A 93 -3.83 -7.57 -13.44
C PRO A 93 -4.91 -8.33 -12.67
N ASN A 94 -4.96 -8.19 -11.34
CA ASN A 94 -5.82 -9.01 -10.49
C ASN A 94 -7.25 -8.46 -10.46
N SER A 95 -8.23 -9.34 -10.25
CA SER A 95 -9.63 -8.99 -10.01
C SER A 95 -10.16 -9.76 -8.81
N ALA A 96 -10.70 -9.05 -7.81
CA ALA A 96 -11.31 -9.63 -6.60
C ALA A 96 -12.00 -8.55 -5.77
N LYS A 97 -12.83 -8.96 -4.81
CA LYS A 97 -13.34 -8.11 -3.73
C LYS A 97 -12.47 -8.31 -2.49
N ARG A 98 -11.59 -7.37 -2.18
CA ARG A 98 -10.70 -7.46 -1.00
C ARG A 98 -11.32 -6.73 0.19
N LYS A 99 -11.41 -7.41 1.34
CA LYS A 99 -11.93 -6.83 2.58
C LYS A 99 -10.84 -6.02 3.29
N VAL A 100 -11.12 -4.75 3.58
CA VAL A 100 -10.19 -3.80 4.21
C VAL A 100 -10.91 -3.10 5.35
N ALA A 101 -10.26 -2.95 6.50
CA ALA A 101 -10.75 -2.15 7.60
C ALA A 101 -10.01 -0.81 7.66
N LYS A 102 -10.73 0.30 7.78
CA LYS A 102 -10.14 1.57 8.24
C LYS A 102 -10.10 1.51 9.76
N VAL A 103 -8.92 1.69 10.34
CA VAL A 103 -8.71 1.52 11.79
C VAL A 103 -8.03 2.76 12.33
N LYS A 104 -8.56 3.30 13.43
CA LYS A 104 -7.92 4.36 14.22
C LYS A 104 -7.02 3.68 15.26
N LEU A 105 -5.71 3.84 15.13
CA LEU A 105 -4.75 3.29 16.09
C LEU A 105 -4.87 4.01 17.43
N SER A 106 -4.39 3.37 18.50
CA SER A 106 -4.27 4.01 19.83
C SER A 106 -3.47 5.33 19.80
N THR A 107 -2.54 5.46 18.85
CA THR A 107 -1.76 6.68 18.60
C THR A 107 -2.57 7.79 17.91
N GLY A 108 -3.85 7.58 17.61
CA GLY A 108 -4.74 8.55 16.95
C GLY A 108 -4.65 8.55 15.41
N LYS A 109 -3.62 7.92 14.83
CA LYS A 109 -3.42 7.84 13.38
C LYS A 109 -4.38 6.82 12.75
N THR A 110 -4.98 7.19 11.61
CA THR A 110 -5.88 6.31 10.86
C THR A 110 -5.11 5.50 9.81
N VAL A 111 -5.38 4.20 9.74
CA VAL A 111 -4.71 3.27 8.82
C VAL A 111 -5.70 2.39 8.09
N GLN A 112 -5.34 1.94 6.89
CA GLN A 112 -6.06 0.88 6.18
C GLN A 112 -5.36 -0.46 6.42
N ALA A 113 -6.09 -1.41 6.99
CA ALA A 113 -5.60 -2.75 7.31
C ALA A 113 -6.37 -3.81 6.54
N TYR A 114 -5.64 -4.73 5.89
CA TYR A 114 -6.23 -5.86 5.18
C TYR A 114 -6.76 -6.91 6.17
N VAL A 115 -7.94 -7.45 5.89
CA VAL A 115 -8.58 -8.51 6.68
C VAL A 115 -8.20 -9.87 6.05
N PRO A 116 -7.35 -10.70 6.69
CA PRO A 116 -6.87 -11.93 6.09
C PRO A 116 -7.83 -13.11 6.33
N GLY A 117 -7.93 -14.00 5.32
CA GLY A 117 -8.72 -15.23 5.39
C GLY A 117 -10.12 -15.08 4.82
N GLU A 118 -10.94 -16.09 5.08
CA GLU A 118 -12.33 -16.18 4.66
C GLU A 118 -13.25 -15.82 5.82
N GLY A 119 -14.33 -15.10 5.52
CA GLY A 119 -15.26 -14.61 6.54
C GLY A 119 -14.61 -13.61 7.53
N HIS A 120 -15.42 -12.73 8.10
CA HIS A 120 -14.99 -11.86 9.20
C HIS A 120 -16.20 -11.43 10.02
N ASN A 121 -15.96 -11.20 11.31
CA ASN A 121 -16.93 -10.68 12.26
C ASN A 121 -16.71 -9.17 12.55
N LEU A 122 -15.87 -8.49 11.77
CA LEU A 122 -15.54 -7.09 12.06
C LEU A 122 -16.72 -6.20 11.74
N GLN A 123 -17.09 -5.38 12.72
CA GLN A 123 -18.08 -4.34 12.60
C GLN A 123 -17.40 -2.99 12.88
N ASP A 124 -18.17 -1.92 12.80
CA ASP A 124 -17.71 -0.62 13.22
C ASP A 124 -17.49 -0.64 14.75
N HIS A 125 -16.49 0.09 15.23
CA HIS A 125 -16.07 0.14 16.64
C HIS A 125 -15.49 -1.16 17.23
N SER A 126 -15.38 -2.24 16.46
CA SER A 126 -14.67 -3.43 16.92
C SER A 126 -13.20 -3.11 17.20
N VAL A 127 -12.68 -3.65 18.30
CA VAL A 127 -11.31 -3.46 18.74
C VAL A 127 -10.43 -4.57 18.15
N VAL A 128 -9.35 -4.16 17.49
CA VAL A 128 -8.49 -5.07 16.72
C VAL A 128 -7.01 -4.84 16.98
N LEU A 129 -6.22 -5.89 16.78
CA LEU A 129 -4.77 -5.82 16.82
C LEU A 129 -4.22 -5.79 15.39
N ILE A 130 -3.36 -4.79 15.11
CA ILE A 130 -2.77 -4.58 13.79
C ILE A 130 -1.30 -4.96 13.81
N ARG A 131 -0.86 -5.63 12.74
CA ARG A 131 0.54 -5.91 12.44
C ARG A 131 0.99 -5.25 11.14
N GLY A 132 2.31 -5.12 11.00
CA GLY A 132 2.93 -4.73 9.74
C GLY A 132 2.72 -5.78 8.65
N GLY A 133 2.51 -5.33 7.41
CA GLY A 133 2.45 -6.23 6.26
C GLY A 133 1.70 -5.60 5.10
N ARG A 134 2.43 -5.22 4.04
CA ARG A 134 1.80 -4.70 2.83
C ARG A 134 1.01 -5.79 2.12
N THR A 135 -0.17 -5.43 1.62
CA THR A 135 -0.90 -6.25 0.65
C THR A 135 -0.47 -5.80 -0.75
N GLN A 136 0.22 -6.68 -1.48
CA GLN A 136 0.85 -6.38 -2.78
C GLN A 136 -0.16 -5.82 -3.81
N ASP A 137 -1.39 -6.33 -3.73
CA ASP A 137 -2.48 -6.05 -4.67
C ASP A 137 -3.14 -4.69 -4.46
N LEU A 138 -3.18 -4.21 -3.22
CA LEU A 138 -3.93 -3.01 -2.85
C LEU A 138 -2.98 -1.83 -2.66
N PRO A 139 -3.16 -0.72 -3.39
CA PRO A 139 -2.43 0.51 -3.12
C PRO A 139 -2.84 1.06 -1.75
N GLY A 140 -1.90 1.63 -1.00
CA GLY A 140 -2.16 2.26 0.31
C GLY A 140 -2.34 1.30 1.50
N VAL A 141 -2.64 0.01 1.28
CA VAL A 141 -2.87 -0.97 2.37
C VAL A 141 -1.55 -1.62 2.83
N ARG A 142 -0.95 -1.02 3.85
CA ARG A 142 0.38 -1.39 4.40
C ARG A 142 0.33 -2.29 5.63
N TYR A 143 -0.86 -2.53 6.17
CA TYR A 143 -1.08 -3.23 7.44
C TYR A 143 -2.05 -4.38 7.28
N LYS A 144 -2.02 -5.32 8.22
CA LYS A 144 -2.95 -6.45 8.30
C LYS A 144 -3.52 -6.56 9.71
N VAL A 145 -4.77 -6.99 9.80
CA VAL A 145 -5.39 -7.33 11.09
C VAL A 145 -4.95 -8.74 11.52
N VAL A 146 -4.65 -8.93 12.80
CA VAL A 146 -4.28 -10.23 13.38
C VAL A 146 -5.54 -11.01 13.76
N ARG A 147 -5.75 -12.20 13.18
CA ARG A 147 -6.90 -13.08 13.51
C ARG A 147 -6.75 -13.71 14.89
N GLY A 148 -7.88 -14.00 15.53
CA GLY A 148 -7.95 -14.73 16.81
C GLY A 148 -7.50 -13.89 18.00
N THR A 149 -7.59 -12.56 17.90
CA THR A 149 -7.18 -11.64 18.98
C THR A 149 -8.20 -10.51 19.12
N LEU A 150 -8.44 -10.07 20.37
CA LEU A 150 -9.46 -9.07 20.71
C LEU A 150 -10.83 -9.46 20.12
N ASP A 151 -11.54 -8.53 19.49
CA ASP A 151 -12.88 -8.78 18.95
C ASP A 151 -12.85 -9.53 17.60
N PHE A 152 -11.64 -9.78 17.06
CA PHE A 152 -11.49 -10.42 15.76
C PHE A 152 -11.32 -11.93 15.87
N SER A 153 -12.42 -12.64 15.63
CA SER A 153 -12.48 -14.10 15.66
C SER A 153 -11.55 -14.78 14.64
N GLY A 154 -11.20 -16.05 14.90
CA GLY A 154 -10.45 -16.90 13.98
C GLY A 154 -11.23 -17.30 12.72
N VAL A 155 -10.59 -17.96 11.77
CA VAL A 155 -11.30 -18.60 10.63
C VAL A 155 -11.81 -19.97 11.08
N VAL A 156 -13.13 -20.17 11.02
CA VAL A 156 -13.78 -21.44 11.37
C VAL A 156 -13.48 -22.49 10.30
N GLY A 157 -13.27 -23.74 10.70
CA GLY A 157 -13.05 -24.87 9.78
C GLY A 157 -11.68 -24.88 9.09
N ARG A 158 -10.74 -24.01 9.49
CA ARG A 158 -9.41 -23.95 8.88
C ARG A 158 -8.56 -25.14 9.34
N VAL A 159 -8.20 -26.04 8.41
CA VAL A 159 -7.35 -27.21 8.71
C VAL A 159 -5.86 -26.87 8.62
N THR A 160 -5.46 -26.06 7.63
CA THR A 160 -4.05 -25.73 7.37
C THR A 160 -3.70 -24.29 7.77
N ALA A 161 -2.43 -24.07 8.17
CA ALA A 161 -1.92 -22.77 8.62
C ALA A 161 -2.77 -22.14 9.75
N ARG A 162 -3.30 -22.97 10.65
CA ARG A 162 -4.23 -22.60 11.72
C ARG A 162 -3.75 -21.42 12.57
N SER A 163 -2.48 -21.45 12.98
CA SER A 163 -1.85 -20.42 13.80
C SER A 163 -1.88 -19.03 13.17
N LYS A 164 -1.80 -18.92 11.84
CA LYS A 164 -1.83 -17.63 11.13
C LYS A 164 -3.22 -16.99 11.12
N TYR A 165 -4.27 -17.81 11.16
CA TYR A 165 -5.66 -17.37 11.01
C TYR A 165 -6.48 -17.53 12.28
N GLY A 166 -5.83 -17.79 13.42
CA GLY A 166 -6.50 -18.03 14.70
C GLY A 166 -7.46 -19.22 14.66
N GLY A 167 -7.22 -20.20 13.77
CA GLY A 167 -8.01 -21.43 13.74
C GLY A 167 -7.68 -22.24 14.98
N MET A 168 -8.66 -22.50 15.84
CA MET A 168 -8.47 -23.39 16.98
C MET A 168 -8.16 -24.79 16.46
N SER A 169 -7.22 -25.49 17.09
CA SER A 169 -7.09 -26.93 16.87
C SER A 169 -8.44 -27.55 17.20
N GLY A 170 -8.94 -28.42 16.32
CA GLY A 170 -10.15 -29.17 16.60
C GLY A 170 -9.97 -29.99 17.87
N VAL A 171 -10.26 -29.40 19.02
CA VAL A 171 -10.88 -30.13 20.11
C VAL A 171 -12.22 -30.49 19.51
N ALA A 172 -12.42 -31.78 19.28
CA ALA A 172 -13.71 -32.32 18.92
C ALA A 172 -14.76 -31.60 19.78
N LEU A 173 -15.79 -31.04 19.16
CA LEU A 173 -17.05 -30.76 19.83
C LEU A 173 -17.69 -32.12 20.16
N ASN A 174 -17.04 -32.88 21.03
CA ASN A 174 -17.47 -34.13 21.65
C ASN A 174 -17.05 -34.06 23.12
N CYS A 175 -17.40 -32.97 23.81
CA CYS A 175 -17.64 -33.02 25.25
C CYS A 175 -19.15 -32.86 25.45
N GLY A 176 -19.89 -33.79 24.84
CA GLY A 176 -21.28 -34.05 25.14
C GLY A 176 -21.32 -35.44 25.76
N THR A 177 -21.61 -35.48 27.05
CA THR A 177 -22.01 -36.65 27.81
C THR A 177 -22.83 -37.63 26.97
N SER A 178 -22.29 -38.79 26.65
CA SER A 178 -23.11 -40.00 26.51
C SER A 178 -22.27 -41.23 26.82
N LEU A 179 -22.88 -42.06 27.65
CA LEU A 179 -22.33 -43.26 28.24
C LEU A 179 -21.92 -44.28 27.16
N ARG A 180 -20.85 -45.00 27.47
CA ARG A 180 -20.50 -46.36 27.03
C ARG A 180 -21.40 -47.00 25.96
N GLY A 181 -20.79 -47.39 24.84
CA GLY A 181 -21.26 -48.48 24.00
C GLY A 181 -20.17 -48.89 22.99
N PRO A 182 -19.78 -50.17 22.90
CA PRO A 182 -18.82 -50.61 21.89
C PRO A 182 -19.53 -50.64 20.52
N PHE A 183 -19.03 -49.84 19.58
CA PHE A 183 -19.56 -49.80 18.21
C PHE A 183 -19.05 -51.03 17.45
N VAL A 184 -19.90 -52.06 17.36
CA VAL A 184 -19.70 -53.23 16.50
C VAL A 184 -19.87 -52.80 15.04
N PHE A 185 -18.84 -53.06 14.22
CA PHE A 185 -18.88 -52.92 12.77
C PHE A 185 -19.86 -53.93 12.17
N ALA A 186 -20.99 -53.48 11.63
CA ALA A 186 -21.88 -54.28 10.80
C ALA A 186 -21.85 -53.75 9.36
N ALA A 187 -21.05 -54.39 8.51
CA ALA A 187 -21.03 -54.16 7.07
C ALA A 187 -22.32 -54.68 6.44
N LYS A 188 -23.15 -53.79 5.87
CA LYS A 188 -24.32 -54.18 5.07
C LYS A 188 -24.05 -53.86 3.60
N ARG A 189 -23.80 -54.91 2.82
CA ARG A 189 -23.67 -54.87 1.35
C ARG A 189 -24.98 -54.37 0.72
N PRO A 190 -24.96 -53.49 -0.29
CA PRO A 190 -26.16 -53.16 -1.06
C PRO A 190 -26.51 -54.29 -2.04
N LYS A 191 -27.77 -54.72 -2.02
CA LYS A 191 -28.37 -55.56 -3.08
C LYS A 191 -28.72 -54.69 -4.28
N GLN A 192 -28.37 -55.19 -5.46
CA GLN A 192 -28.78 -54.67 -6.75
C GLN A 192 -30.30 -54.78 -6.93
N GLN A 193 -30.89 -53.77 -7.54
CA GLN A 193 -32.03 -53.86 -8.45
C GLN A 193 -31.68 -53.05 -9.70
#